data_AF-A0A7I7X0M0-F1
#
_entry.id   AF-A0A7I7X0M0-F1
#
_cell.length_a   1.000
_cell.length_b   1.000
_cell.length_c   1.000
_cell.angle_alpha   90.00
_cell.angle_beta   90.00
_cell.angle_gamma   90.00
#
_symmetry.space_group_name_H-M   'P 1'
#
loop_
_entity.id
_entity.type
_entity.pdbx_description
1 polymer ?
#
loop_
_entity_poly.entity_id
_entity_poly.type
_entity_poly.pdbx_seq_one_letter_code
_entity_poly.pdbx_strand_id
1 'polypeptide(L)' 'MSSKAAPGSAPDMSIKDVAEYVGVTPRTVYTMIADGRLRAYKLGDHIIRFRRDEVDAALTPIDTATP' A
#
# COMPACT_ATOMS: atom_id res chain seq x y z
N MET A 1 -7.83 -17.16 -11.97
CA MET A 1 -7.12 -15.87 -11.93
C MET A 1 -8.06 -14.86 -11.30
N SER A 2 -7.56 -14.02 -10.39
CA SER A 2 -8.31 -13.16 -9.45
C SER A 2 -8.91 -13.90 -8.25
N SER A 3 -8.06 -14.15 -7.25
CA SER A 3 -8.55 -14.22 -5.87
C SER A 3 -8.84 -12.79 -5.43
N LYS A 4 -10.12 -12.43 -5.37
CA LYS A 4 -10.60 -11.30 -4.57
C LYS A 4 -10.11 -11.56 -3.14
N ALA A 5 -9.06 -10.86 -2.73
CA ALA A 5 -8.54 -11.01 -1.38
C ALA A 5 -9.70 -10.72 -0.42
N ALA A 6 -10.02 -11.74 0.38
CA ALA A 6 -11.02 -11.62 1.40
C ALA A 6 -10.59 -10.51 2.37
N PRO A 7 -11.52 -9.67 2.87
CA PRO A 7 -11.19 -8.71 3.91
C PRO A 7 -10.64 -9.47 5.12
N GLY A 8 -9.32 -9.42 5.31
CA GLY A 8 -8.61 -10.18 6.34
C GLY A 8 -7.36 -10.94 5.90
N SER A 9 -6.94 -10.91 4.63
CA SER A 9 -5.70 -11.61 4.21
C SER A 9 -4.46 -11.08 4.96
N ALA A 10 -3.51 -11.98 5.21
CA ALA A 10 -2.24 -11.62 5.83
C ALA A 10 -1.51 -10.57 4.98
N PRO A 11 -0.83 -9.58 5.59
CA PRO A 11 -0.11 -8.57 4.84
C PRO A 11 1.02 -9.24 4.03
N ASP A 12 0.86 -9.25 2.71
CA ASP A 12 1.63 -10.03 1.74
C ASP A 12 2.76 -9.23 1.10
N MET A 13 2.65 -7.89 1.08
CA MET A 13 3.62 -7.03 0.43
C MET A 13 4.66 -6.47 1.38
N SER A 14 5.91 -6.41 0.93
CA SER A 14 6.98 -5.65 1.55
C SER A 14 6.98 -4.19 1.09
N ILE A 15 7.77 -3.34 1.73
CA ILE A 15 7.91 -1.95 1.32
C ILE A 15 8.43 -1.78 -0.11
N LYS A 16 9.27 -2.72 -0.58
CA LYS A 16 9.81 -2.69 -1.94
C LYS A 16 8.71 -3.02 -2.95
N ASP A 17 7.88 -4.02 -2.63
CA ASP A 17 6.76 -4.42 -3.49
C ASP A 17 5.75 -3.27 -3.62
N VAL A 18 5.45 -2.56 -2.52
CA VAL A 18 4.57 -1.38 -2.56
C VAL A 18 5.19 -0.24 -3.37
N ALA A 19 6.49 0.01 -3.20
CA ALA A 19 7.20 1.04 -3.95
C ALA A 19 7.13 0.77 -5.46
N GLU A 20 7.38 -0.48 -5.87
CA GLU A 20 7.27 -0.91 -7.26
C GLU A 20 5.83 -0.85 -7.77
N TYR A 21 4.86 -1.30 -6.97
CA TYR A 21 3.44 -1.33 -7.33
C TYR A 21 2.86 0.07 -7.59
N VAL A 22 3.17 1.03 -6.72
CA VAL A 22 2.69 2.42 -6.86
C VAL A 22 3.59 3.23 -7.81
N GLY A 23 4.80 2.75 -8.12
CA GLY A 23 5.76 3.44 -8.98
C GLY A 23 6.50 4.58 -8.27
N VAL A 24 6.80 4.42 -6.98
CA VAL A 24 7.50 5.42 -6.15
C VAL A 24 8.76 4.83 -5.51
N THR A 25 9.58 5.66 -4.87
CA THR A 25 10.74 5.15 -4.14
C THR A 25 10.35 4.61 -2.76
N PRO A 26 11.09 3.65 -2.17
CA PRO A 26 10.83 3.20 -0.80
C PRO A 26 10.86 4.33 0.24
N ARG A 27 11.69 5.36 0.01
CA ARG A 27 11.71 6.58 0.83
C ARG A 27 10.36 7.31 0.79
N THR A 28 9.78 7.45 -0.41
CA THR A 28 8.44 8.02 -0.58
C THR A 28 7.40 7.19 0.16
N VAL A 29 7.50 5.86 0.14
CA VAL A 29 6.59 4.99 0.90
C VAL A 29 6.69 5.27 2.41
N TYR A 30 7.89 5.44 2.97
CA TYR A 30 8.03 5.85 4.37
C TYR A 30 7.37 7.19 4.68
N THR A 31 7.52 8.18 3.79
CA THR A 31 6.83 9.47 3.93
C THR A 31 5.32 9.27 3.90
N MET A 32 4.79 8.45 2.98
CA MET A 32 3.35 8.17 2.91
C MET A 32 2.81 7.46 4.16
N ILE A 33 3.61 6.63 4.83
CA ILE A 33 3.26 6.04 6.13
C ILE A 33 3.23 7.12 7.21
N ALA A 34 4.25 7.99 7.25
CA ALA A 34 4.33 9.08 8.23
C ALA A 34 3.18 10.08 8.07
N ASP A 35 2.78 10.35 6.82
CA ASP A 35 1.64 11.20 6.46
C ASP A 35 0.29 10.51 6.74
N GLY A 36 0.28 9.22 7.10
CA GLY A 36 -0.94 8.45 7.33
C GLY A 36 -1.70 8.05 6.05
N ARG A 37 -1.09 8.23 4.88
CA ARG A 37 -1.67 7.91 3.56
C ARG A 37 -1.65 6.42 3.24
N LEU A 38 -0.69 5.67 3.80
CA LEU A 38 -0.60 4.22 3.66
C LEU A 38 -0.63 3.55 5.03
N ARG A 39 -1.43 2.48 5.13
CA ARG A 39 -1.49 1.64 6.34
C ARG A 39 -0.38 0.60 6.28
N ALA A 40 0.47 0.57 7.31
CA ALA A 40 1.57 -0.36 7.43
C ALA A 40 1.44 -1.19 8.71
N TYR A 41 1.86 -2.45 8.65
CA TYR A 41 1.85 -3.40 9.76
C TYR A 41 3.27 -3.80 10.12
N LYS A 42 3.59 -3.77 11.42
CA LYS A 42 4.89 -4.25 11.91
C LYS A 42 4.82 -5.74 12.19
N LEU A 43 5.82 -6.47 11.72
CA LEU A 43 6.08 -7.87 12.06
C LEU A 43 7.40 -7.93 12.83
N GLY A 44 7.33 -7.93 14.16
CA GLY A 44 8.52 -7.81 15.01
C GLY A 44 9.11 -6.39 14.99
N ASP A 45 10.42 -6.29 15.20
CA ASP A 45 11.07 -5.00 15.48
C ASP A 45 11.42 -4.19 14.23
N HIS A 46 11.65 -4.86 13.08
CA HIS A 46 12.19 -4.21 11.87
C HIS A 46 11.44 -4.50 10.58
N ILE A 47 10.52 -5.48 10.57
CA ILE A 47 9.85 -5.88 9.32
C ILE A 47 8.54 -5.12 9.20
N ILE A 48 8.37 -4.41 8.08
CA ILE A 48 7.15 -3.69 7.73
C ILE A 48 6.46 -4.43 6.59
N ARG A 49 5.15 -4.64 6.74
CA ARG A 49 4.29 -5.33 5.78
C ARG A 49 3.06 -4.50 5.45
N PHE A 50 2.55 -4.69 4.25
CA PHE A 50 1.39 -3.99 3.71
C PHE A 50 0.39 -5.00 3.16
N ARG A 51 -0.87 -4.61 3.17
CA ARG A 51 -1.94 -5.35 2.51
C ARG A 51 -2.25 -4.72 1.18
N ARG A 52 -2.37 -5.54 0.14
CA ARG A 52 -2.70 -5.06 -1.20
C ARG A 52 -4.01 -4.28 -1.27
N ASP A 53 -5.06 -4.82 -0.66
CA ASP A 53 -6.38 -4.16 -0.69
C ASP A 53 -6.35 -2.75 -0.06
N GLU A 54 -5.52 -2.53 0.96
CA GLU A 54 -5.40 -1.24 1.63
C GLU A 54 -4.54 -0.26 0.84
N VAL A 55 -3.51 -0.75 0.13
CA VAL A 55 -2.73 0.05 -0.82
C VAL A 55 -3.62 0.48 -1.99
N ASP A 56 -4.42 -0.43 -2.53
CA ASP A 56 -5.36 -0.17 -3.62
C ASP A 56 -6.45 0.82 -3.18
N ALA A 57 -6.99 0.68 -1.97
CA ALA A 57 -7.97 1.62 -1.40
C ALA A 57 -7.40 3.02 -1.14
N ALA A 58 -6.08 3.16 -0.96
CA ALA A 58 -5.43 4.44 -0.81
C ALA A 58 -5.25 5.19 -2.15
N LEU A 59 -5.35 4.48 -3.28
CA LEU A 59 -5.31 5.09 -4.60
C LEU A 59 -6.64 5.82 -4.85
N THR A 60 -6.58 7.15 -4.85
CA THR A 60 -7.72 7.97 -5.22
C THR A 60 -7.73 8.13 -6.74
N PRO A 61 -8.81 7.74 -7.45
CA PRO A 61 -8.92 8.00 -8.87
C PRO A 61 -8.90 9.52 -9.10
N ILE A 62 -8.13 9.94 -10.09
CA ILE A 62 -8.21 11.31 -10.59
C ILE A 62 -9.35 11.32 -11.60
N ASP A 63 -10.51 11.83 -11.17
CA ASP A 63 -11.64 12.04 -12.07
C ASP A 63 -11.27 13.16 -13.06
N THR A 64 -11.00 12.80 -14.31
CA THR A 64 -10.73 13.76 -15.39
C THR A 64 -12.00 14.45 -15.91
N ALA A 65 -13.14 14.24 -15.24
CA ALA A 65 -14.42 14.83 -15.60
C ALA A 65 -14.73 16.04 -14.71
N THR A 66 -14.03 17.16 -14.92
CA THR A 66 -14.63 18.51 -14.83
C THR A 66 -13.73 19.48 -15.64
N PRO A 67 -14.24 20.08 -16.74
CA PRO A 67 -13.58 21.14 -17.51
C PRO A 67 -13.58 22.50 -16.80
#